data_AF-A0A833IT50-F1
#
_entry.id   AF-A0A833IT50-F1
#
_cell.length_a   1.000
_cell.length_b   1.000
_cell.length_c   1.000
_cell.angle_alpha   90.00
_cell.angle_beta   90.00
_cell.angle_gamma   90.00
#
_symmetry.space_group_name_H-M   'P 1'
#
loop_
_entity.id
_entity.type
_entity.pdbx_description
1 polymer ?
#
loop_
_entity_poly.entity_id
_entity_poly.type
_entity_poly.pdbx_seq_one_letter_code
_entity_poly.pdbx_strand_id
1 'polypeptide(L)'
;MSRPRAVIPFPAQVQGSAEWHAHRAGRGNASELPALLGCSPWFPRTPLELWELKTGRRRVTVSPAMRRGLRLEPRARAWLEALSDTVYEPQLRVRGRLSASLDGLRFDERELVEIKCPVHGAASATWAQVAGEGRPPEHYWWQVQQQLYCAGAERARFAVFHAEGGRIVDMVECPVLADEQAQARLEQAWADFFPWLDADEPPPPLEGDARRRDDRAWRDAVSRWKEARHWLDQARQAEQEARRALLGQAGDRSTVGAGLRVTRHWQKGALDWGRLAQELDPSMDLEPFRKPGSWRYRISEQD
;
A
#
# COMPACT_ATOMS: atom_id res chain seq x y z
N MET A 1 19.95 6.65 -21.92
CA MET A 1 20.30 5.24 -22.18
C MET A 1 19.07 4.38 -21.93
N SER A 2 18.54 3.72 -22.95
CA SER A 2 17.31 2.90 -22.82
C SER A 2 17.61 1.66 -21.98
N ARG A 3 16.88 1.46 -20.88
CA ARG A 3 17.01 0.26 -20.03
C ARG A 3 16.65 -1.00 -20.85
N PRO A 4 17.35 -2.13 -20.66
CA PRO A 4 17.09 -3.34 -21.44
C PRO A 4 15.66 -3.83 -21.23
N ARG A 5 14.96 -4.06 -22.35
CA ARG A 5 13.64 -4.70 -22.40
C ARG A 5 13.86 -6.20 -22.50
N ALA A 6 13.25 -6.97 -21.61
CA ALA A 6 13.33 -8.43 -21.64
C ALA A 6 11.98 -9.01 -22.04
N VAL A 7 12.00 -9.92 -23.01
CA VAL A 7 10.85 -10.73 -23.40
C VAL A 7 11.03 -12.09 -22.77
N ILE A 8 10.10 -12.48 -21.91
CA ILE A 8 10.07 -13.84 -21.34
C ILE A 8 8.88 -14.53 -22.02
N PRO A 9 9.11 -15.49 -22.94
CA PRO A 9 8.03 -16.31 -23.49
C PRO A 9 7.41 -17.05 -22.31
N PHE A 10 6.19 -16.68 -21.95
CA PHE A 10 5.52 -17.23 -20.79
C PHE A 10 4.34 -18.05 -21.30
N PRO A 11 4.39 -19.39 -21.20
CA PRO A 11 3.26 -20.20 -21.63
C PRO A 11 2.03 -19.79 -20.80
N ALA A 12 0.89 -19.62 -21.46
CA ALA A 12 -0.39 -19.19 -20.89
C ALA A 12 -0.88 -20.02 -19.67
N GLN A 13 -0.17 -21.10 -19.32
CA GLN A 13 -0.40 -21.95 -18.16
C GLN A 13 0.14 -21.40 -16.83
N VAL A 14 0.86 -20.26 -16.82
CA VAL A 14 1.57 -19.78 -15.61
C VAL A 14 0.97 -18.48 -15.04
N GLN A 15 -0.13 -17.93 -15.58
CA GLN A 15 -0.85 -16.82 -14.92
C GLN A 15 -1.61 -17.34 -13.69
N GLY A 16 -1.12 -17.01 -12.49
CA GLY A 16 -1.68 -17.47 -11.22
C GLY A 16 -0.96 -18.65 -10.57
N SER A 17 0.17 -19.12 -11.11
CA SER A 17 1.02 -20.11 -10.43
C SER A 17 1.79 -19.49 -9.24
N ALA A 18 2.36 -20.33 -8.36
CA ALA A 18 3.22 -19.85 -7.28
C ALA A 18 4.46 -19.10 -7.81
N GLU A 19 5.05 -19.53 -8.94
CA GLU A 19 6.18 -18.83 -9.57
C GLU A 19 5.76 -17.47 -10.12
N TRP A 20 4.54 -17.34 -10.63
CA TRP A 20 3.98 -16.06 -11.05
C TRP A 20 3.77 -15.10 -9.88
N HIS A 21 3.27 -15.60 -8.75
CA HIS A 21 3.17 -14.81 -7.53
C HIS A 21 4.54 -14.38 -7.00
N ALA A 22 5.53 -15.28 -7.01
CA ALA A 22 6.90 -14.97 -6.60
C ALA A 22 7.56 -13.92 -7.50
N HIS A 23 7.40 -14.06 -8.82
CA HIS A 23 7.90 -13.08 -9.79
C HIS A 23 7.29 -11.69 -9.59
N ARG A 24 6.00 -11.64 -9.24
CA ARG A 24 5.26 -10.40 -9.01
C ARG A 24 5.55 -9.73 -7.68
N ALA A 25 6.02 -10.45 -6.67
CA ALA A 25 6.23 -9.91 -5.33
C ALA A 25 7.26 -8.78 -5.32
N GLY A 26 8.36 -8.93 -6.08
CA GLY A 26 9.43 -7.93 -6.17
C GLY A 26 9.26 -6.86 -7.25
N ARG A 27 8.17 -6.89 -8.05
CA ARG A 27 8.00 -6.03 -9.24
C ARG A 27 6.80 -5.11 -9.14
N GLY A 28 6.82 -3.99 -9.85
CA GLY A 28 5.65 -3.13 -9.99
C GLY A 28 4.77 -3.57 -11.15
N ASN A 29 3.60 -4.17 -10.90
CA ASN A 29 2.74 -4.67 -11.97
C ASN A 29 1.71 -3.63 -12.43
N ALA A 30 1.41 -3.63 -13.73
CA ALA A 30 0.45 -2.69 -14.35
C ALA A 30 -0.91 -2.63 -13.63
N SER A 31 -1.47 -3.78 -13.25
CA SER A 31 -2.76 -3.85 -12.56
C SER A 31 -2.76 -3.27 -11.14
N GLU A 32 -1.59 -3.02 -10.56
CA GLU A 32 -1.42 -2.56 -9.17
C GLU A 32 -1.11 -1.05 -9.10
N LEU A 33 -0.68 -0.44 -10.22
CA LEU A 33 -0.41 1.00 -10.31
C LEU A 33 -1.59 1.86 -9.84
N PRO A 34 -2.87 1.54 -10.15
CA PRO A 34 -3.99 2.35 -9.67
C PRO A 34 -4.05 2.49 -8.14
N ALA A 35 -3.49 1.54 -7.38
CA ALA A 35 -3.41 1.61 -5.92
C ALA A 35 -2.44 2.71 -5.46
N LEU A 36 -1.33 2.88 -6.18
CA LEU A 36 -0.34 3.94 -5.92
C LEU A 36 -0.88 5.32 -6.27
N LEU A 37 -1.74 5.39 -7.29
CA LEU A 37 -2.34 6.63 -7.76
C LEU A 37 -3.65 6.98 -7.05
N GLY A 38 -4.11 6.14 -6.12
CA GLY A 38 -5.32 6.38 -5.33
C GLY A 38 -6.64 6.27 -6.10
N CYS A 39 -6.63 5.63 -7.27
CA CYS A 39 -7.81 5.48 -8.14
C CYS A 39 -8.30 4.03 -8.27
N SER A 40 -7.67 3.07 -7.59
CA SER A 40 -8.08 1.67 -7.61
C SER A 40 -9.41 1.44 -6.87
N PRO A 41 -10.45 0.89 -7.53
CA PRO A 41 -11.73 0.58 -6.89
C PRO A 41 -11.71 -0.73 -6.09
N TRP A 42 -10.69 -1.59 -6.29
CA TRP A 42 -10.60 -2.93 -5.70
C TRP A 42 -9.31 -3.10 -4.93
N PHE A 43 -9.23 -4.08 -4.03
CA PHE A 43 -7.98 -4.39 -3.33
C PHE A 43 -6.87 -4.82 -4.32
N PRO A 44 -5.64 -4.29 -4.22
CA PRO A 44 -5.20 -3.21 -3.32
C PRO A 44 -5.70 -1.84 -3.79
N ARG A 45 -6.18 -1.02 -2.85
CA ARG A 45 -6.76 0.31 -3.11
C ARG A 45 -5.79 1.45 -2.87
N THR A 46 -4.85 1.24 -1.94
CA THR A 46 -3.92 2.25 -1.44
C THR A 46 -2.47 1.73 -1.51
N PRO A 47 -1.46 2.60 -1.36
CA PRO A 47 -0.07 2.17 -1.24
C PRO A 47 0.15 1.23 -0.05
N LEU A 48 -0.51 1.45 1.08
CA LEU A 48 -0.42 0.57 2.25
C LEU A 48 -0.95 -0.83 1.95
N GLU A 49 -2.13 -0.94 1.34
CA GLU A 49 -2.70 -2.24 0.95
C GLU A 49 -1.82 -2.96 -0.08
N LEU A 50 -1.21 -2.22 -1.00
CA LEU A 50 -0.27 -2.78 -1.96
C LEU A 50 1.00 -3.28 -1.26
N TRP A 51 1.53 -2.53 -0.31
CA TRP A 51 2.68 -2.97 0.50
C TRP A 51 2.35 -4.23 1.31
N GLU A 52 1.19 -4.29 1.97
CA GLU A 52 0.73 -5.49 2.68
C GLU A 52 0.60 -6.70 1.74
N LEU A 53 0.11 -6.49 0.52
CA LEU A 53 0.04 -7.53 -0.51
C LEU A 53 1.43 -8.00 -0.94
N LYS A 54 2.34 -7.07 -1.26
CA LYS A 54 3.68 -7.35 -1.77
C LYS A 54 4.56 -8.10 -0.76
N THR A 55 4.39 -7.76 0.51
CA THR A 55 5.13 -8.37 1.62
C THR A 55 4.45 -9.63 2.18
N GLY A 56 3.32 -10.05 1.61
CA GLY A 56 2.61 -11.27 2.01
C GLY A 56 1.80 -11.16 3.30
N ARG A 57 1.69 -9.95 3.89
CA ARG A 57 0.84 -9.66 5.06
C ARG A 57 -0.65 -9.72 4.74
N ARG A 58 -1.03 -9.50 3.47
CA ARG A 58 -2.36 -9.75 2.93
C ARG A 58 -2.29 -10.57 1.64
N ARG A 59 -3.40 -11.23 1.31
CA ARG A 59 -3.55 -12.05 0.10
C ARG A 59 -4.77 -11.61 -0.69
N VAL A 60 -4.66 -11.64 -2.02
CA VAL A 60 -5.81 -11.48 -2.90
C VAL A 60 -6.63 -12.76 -2.87
N THR A 61 -7.91 -12.65 -2.53
CA THR A 61 -8.87 -13.75 -2.68
C THR A 61 -9.47 -13.71 -4.09
N VAL A 62 -9.30 -14.80 -4.85
CA VAL A 62 -9.86 -14.87 -6.21
C VAL A 62 -11.39 -14.97 -6.15
N SER A 63 -12.07 -13.91 -6.57
CA SER A 63 -13.53 -13.86 -6.59
C SER A 63 -14.12 -14.72 -7.72
N PRO A 64 -15.41 -15.12 -7.63
CA PRO A 64 -16.10 -15.76 -8.76
C PRO A 64 -16.07 -14.92 -10.05
N ALA A 65 -16.13 -13.60 -9.93
CA ALA A 65 -16.01 -12.67 -11.05
C ALA A 65 -14.64 -12.75 -11.73
N MET A 66 -13.55 -12.76 -10.95
CA MET A 66 -12.18 -12.93 -11.48
C MET A 66 -12.02 -14.27 -12.21
N ARG A 67 -12.48 -15.37 -11.60
CA ARG A 67 -12.45 -16.70 -12.25
C ARG A 67 -13.25 -16.73 -13.56
N ARG A 68 -14.39 -16.05 -13.61
CA ARG A 68 -15.18 -15.94 -14.84
C ARG A 68 -14.42 -15.15 -15.91
N GLY A 69 -13.82 -14.02 -15.55
CA GLY A 69 -12.99 -13.21 -16.46
C GLY A 69 -11.88 -14.04 -17.11
N LEU A 70 -11.07 -14.71 -16.30
CA LEU A 70 -9.96 -15.56 -16.78
C LEU A 70 -10.41 -16.67 -17.75
N ARG A 71 -11.58 -17.27 -17.52
CA ARG A 71 -12.11 -18.30 -18.44
C ARG A 71 -12.60 -17.73 -19.77
N LEU A 72 -13.08 -16.48 -19.77
CA LEU A 72 -13.66 -15.84 -20.96
C LEU A 72 -12.60 -15.14 -21.81
N GLU A 73 -11.50 -14.69 -21.22
CA GLU A 73 -10.46 -13.92 -21.90
C GLU A 73 -9.93 -14.58 -23.19
N PRO A 74 -9.59 -15.89 -23.24
CA PRO A 74 -9.15 -16.49 -24.50
C PRO A 74 -10.23 -16.51 -25.60
N ARG A 75 -11.51 -16.61 -25.20
CA ARG A 75 -12.64 -16.58 -26.15
C ARG A 75 -12.92 -15.17 -26.66
N ALA A 76 -12.81 -14.19 -25.79
CA ALA A 76 -12.89 -12.77 -26.14
C ALA A 76 -11.77 -12.37 -27.10
N ARG A 77 -10.54 -12.82 -26.84
CA ARG A 77 -9.41 -12.61 -27.74
C ARG A 77 -9.66 -13.23 -29.11
N ALA A 78 -10.00 -14.52 -29.18
CA ALA A 78 -10.29 -15.19 -30.44
C ALA A 78 -11.43 -14.52 -31.24
N TRP A 79 -12.45 -13.99 -30.55
CA TRP A 79 -13.53 -13.24 -31.19
C TRP A 79 -13.02 -11.93 -31.79
N LEU A 80 -12.17 -11.19 -31.06
CA LEU A 80 -11.56 -9.95 -31.54
C LEU A 80 -10.62 -10.19 -32.73
N GLU A 81 -9.81 -11.24 -32.65
CA GLU A 81 -8.88 -11.63 -33.70
C GLU A 81 -9.63 -11.94 -35.00
N ALA A 82 -10.74 -12.69 -34.91
CA ALA A 82 -11.60 -12.98 -36.05
C ALA A 82 -12.28 -11.73 -36.62
N LEU A 83 -12.69 -10.78 -35.78
CA LEU A 83 -13.32 -9.53 -36.22
C LEU A 83 -12.33 -8.59 -36.93
N SER A 84 -11.09 -8.54 -36.46
CA SER A 84 -10.09 -7.54 -36.89
C SER A 84 -8.98 -8.09 -37.78
N ASP A 85 -9.04 -9.36 -38.16
CA ASP A 85 -8.02 -10.07 -38.94
C ASP A 85 -6.60 -9.83 -38.40
N THR A 86 -6.48 -9.82 -37.07
CA THR A 86 -5.26 -9.46 -36.36
C THR A 86 -5.02 -10.47 -35.26
N VAL A 87 -3.82 -11.04 -35.18
CA VAL A 87 -3.43 -12.00 -34.13
C VAL A 87 -2.82 -11.25 -32.96
N TYR A 88 -3.21 -11.64 -31.74
CA TYR A 88 -2.70 -11.09 -30.49
C TYR A 88 -2.12 -12.19 -29.60
N GLU A 89 -0.83 -12.13 -29.32
CA GLU A 89 -0.15 -13.09 -28.45
C GLU A 89 -0.10 -12.59 -26.99
N PRO A 90 -0.60 -13.35 -26.00
CA PRO A 90 -0.43 -12.99 -24.59
C PRO A 90 1.04 -13.01 -24.20
N GLN A 91 1.51 -11.95 -23.55
CA GLN A 91 2.92 -11.83 -23.20
C GLN A 91 3.13 -11.15 -21.86
N LEU A 92 4.23 -11.50 -21.19
CA LEU A 92 4.74 -10.79 -20.02
C LEU A 92 5.86 -9.86 -20.45
N ARG A 93 5.63 -8.55 -20.35
CA ARG A 93 6.62 -7.52 -20.67
C ARG A 93 7.23 -6.96 -19.40
N VAL A 94 8.55 -6.79 -19.41
CA VAL A 94 9.32 -6.28 -18.27
C VAL A 94 10.20 -5.11 -18.71
N ARG A 95 10.15 -4.01 -17.96
CA ARG A 95 11.00 -2.84 -18.14
C ARG A 95 11.56 -2.40 -16.78
N GLY A 96 12.82 -2.75 -16.52
CA GLY A 96 13.42 -2.57 -15.20
C GLY A 96 12.70 -3.39 -14.13
N ARG A 97 12.23 -2.72 -13.06
CA ARG A 97 11.44 -3.33 -11.98
C ARG A 97 9.94 -3.36 -12.28
N LEU A 98 9.51 -2.74 -13.38
CA LEU A 98 8.10 -2.73 -13.80
C LEU A 98 7.78 -3.93 -14.69
N SER A 99 6.56 -4.43 -14.55
CA SER A 99 6.05 -5.55 -15.35
C SER A 99 4.60 -5.35 -15.76
N ALA A 100 4.23 -5.96 -16.88
CA ALA A 100 2.91 -5.94 -17.44
C ALA A 100 2.58 -7.31 -18.03
N SER A 101 1.52 -7.95 -17.50
CA SER A 101 0.89 -9.09 -18.17
C SER A 101 -0.07 -8.52 -19.20
N LEU A 102 0.13 -8.86 -20.46
CA LEU A 102 -0.68 -8.39 -21.58
C LEU A 102 -1.66 -9.50 -21.97
N ASP A 103 -2.92 -9.13 -22.18
CA ASP A 103 -3.92 -10.07 -22.71
C ASP A 103 -3.64 -10.38 -24.18
N GLY A 104 -2.92 -9.50 -24.88
CA GLY A 104 -2.37 -9.80 -26.20
C GLY A 104 -1.54 -8.66 -26.78
N LEU A 105 -0.56 -8.99 -27.61
CA LEU A 105 0.31 -8.06 -28.32
C LEU A 105 0.45 -8.51 -29.78
N ARG A 106 0.37 -7.57 -30.72
CA ARG A 106 0.61 -7.86 -32.15
C ARG A 106 2.07 -8.20 -32.40
N PHE A 107 2.32 -8.94 -33.49
CA PHE A 107 3.68 -9.34 -33.90
C PHE A 107 4.61 -8.15 -34.18
N ASP A 108 4.07 -7.03 -34.67
CA ASP A 108 4.85 -5.81 -34.89
C ASP A 108 5.13 -5.01 -33.60
N GLU A 109 4.62 -5.48 -32.45
CA GLU A 109 4.77 -4.90 -31.12
C GLU A 109 4.20 -3.47 -30.98
N ARG A 110 3.45 -2.97 -31.96
CA ARG A 110 2.95 -1.58 -31.98
C ARG A 110 1.63 -1.40 -31.26
N GLU A 111 0.83 -2.45 -31.16
CA GLU A 111 -0.48 -2.43 -30.54
C GLU A 111 -0.71 -3.66 -29.64
N LEU A 112 -1.21 -3.40 -28.44
CA LEU A 112 -1.67 -4.42 -27.50
C LEU A 112 -3.19 -4.39 -27.33
N VAL A 113 -3.75 -5.44 -26.75
CA VAL A 113 -5.15 -5.49 -26.31
C VAL A 113 -5.23 -5.71 -24.80
N GLU A 114 -6.16 -5.00 -24.17
CA GLU A 114 -6.62 -5.24 -22.79
C GLU A 114 -8.10 -5.65 -22.84
N ILE A 115 -8.41 -6.82 -22.29
CA ILE A 115 -9.70 -7.50 -22.41
C ILE A 115 -10.41 -7.51 -21.06
N LYS A 116 -11.64 -6.98 -21.02
CA LYS A 116 -12.51 -7.05 -19.84
C LYS A 116 -13.78 -7.82 -20.13
N CYS A 117 -14.07 -8.84 -19.33
CA CYS A 117 -15.32 -9.61 -19.38
C CYS A 117 -16.12 -9.45 -18.07
N PRO A 118 -16.73 -8.28 -17.81
CA PRO A 118 -17.46 -8.02 -16.57
C PRO A 118 -18.66 -8.97 -16.42
N VAL A 119 -19.07 -9.25 -15.17
CA VAL A 119 -20.17 -10.18 -14.86
C VAL A 119 -21.47 -9.73 -15.52
N HIS A 120 -21.77 -8.43 -15.47
CA HIS A 120 -22.97 -7.84 -16.04
C HIS A 120 -22.83 -7.46 -17.52
N GLY A 121 -21.68 -7.76 -18.17
CA GLY A 121 -21.46 -7.51 -19.59
C GLY A 121 -21.86 -6.09 -20.03
N ALA A 122 -22.82 -5.99 -20.95
CA ALA A 122 -23.33 -4.72 -21.48
C ALA A 122 -23.98 -3.79 -20.44
N ALA A 123 -24.45 -4.33 -19.32
CA ALA A 123 -24.99 -3.55 -18.21
C ALA A 123 -23.92 -3.12 -17.17
N SER A 124 -22.64 -3.36 -17.45
CA SER A 124 -21.55 -2.95 -16.54
C SER A 124 -21.21 -1.46 -16.69
N ALA A 125 -20.77 -0.83 -15.60
CA ALA A 125 -20.29 0.55 -15.63
C ALA A 125 -19.12 0.75 -16.62
N THR A 126 -18.20 -0.23 -16.70
CA THR A 126 -17.10 -0.21 -17.67
C THR A 126 -17.60 -0.17 -19.10
N TRP A 127 -18.62 -0.98 -19.44
CA TRP A 127 -19.22 -0.96 -20.77
C TRP A 127 -19.87 0.38 -21.06
N ALA A 128 -20.71 0.88 -20.15
CA ALA A 128 -21.39 2.16 -20.32
C ALA A 128 -20.40 3.31 -20.53
N GLN A 129 -19.29 3.33 -19.79
CA GLN A 129 -18.27 4.36 -19.93
C GLN A 129 -17.54 4.26 -21.28
N VAL A 130 -17.17 3.06 -21.73
CA VAL A 130 -16.51 2.91 -23.04
C VAL A 130 -17.48 3.28 -24.17
N ALA A 131 -18.73 2.80 -24.11
CA ALA A 131 -19.74 3.07 -25.13
C ALA A 131 -20.16 4.55 -25.18
N GLY A 132 -20.25 5.21 -24.03
CA GLY A 132 -20.73 6.59 -23.91
C GLY A 132 -19.63 7.65 -24.05
N GLU A 133 -18.42 7.39 -23.55
CA GLU A 133 -17.34 8.37 -23.49
C GLU A 133 -16.15 8.03 -24.39
N GLY A 134 -16.10 6.82 -24.98
CA GLY A 134 -14.99 6.41 -25.84
C GLY A 134 -13.65 6.32 -25.11
N ARG A 135 -13.66 6.09 -23.79
CA ARG A 135 -12.45 5.97 -22.96
C ARG A 135 -12.64 4.94 -21.84
N PRO A 136 -11.57 4.28 -21.36
CA PRO A 136 -11.67 3.38 -20.23
C PRO A 136 -11.86 4.14 -18.91
N PRO A 137 -12.42 3.49 -17.87
CA PRO A 137 -12.31 3.97 -16.49
C PRO A 137 -10.87 4.29 -16.09
N GLU A 138 -10.67 5.30 -15.26
CA GLU A 138 -9.34 5.86 -14.94
C GLU A 138 -8.33 4.80 -14.46
N HIS A 139 -8.73 3.88 -13.58
CA HIS A 139 -7.87 2.81 -13.09
C HIS A 139 -7.40 1.87 -14.22
N TYR A 140 -8.26 1.57 -15.20
CA TYR A 140 -7.85 0.79 -16.35
C TYR A 140 -7.01 1.60 -17.33
N TRP A 141 -7.27 2.89 -17.49
CA TRP A 141 -6.40 3.76 -18.28
C TRP A 141 -4.97 3.74 -17.77
N TRP A 142 -4.76 3.88 -16.45
CA TRP A 142 -3.44 3.78 -15.82
C TRP A 142 -2.79 2.40 -15.98
N GLN A 143 -3.57 1.32 -15.82
CA GLN A 143 -3.10 -0.03 -16.10
C GLN A 143 -2.57 -0.13 -17.54
N VAL A 144 -3.34 0.36 -18.52
CA VAL A 144 -2.98 0.33 -19.94
C VAL A 144 -1.76 1.21 -20.23
N GLN A 145 -1.63 2.39 -19.62
CA GLN A 145 -0.44 3.23 -19.77
C GLN A 145 0.84 2.50 -19.33
N GLN A 146 0.80 1.74 -18.22
CA GLN A 146 1.95 0.95 -17.81
C GLN A 146 2.21 -0.24 -18.75
N GLN A 147 1.16 -0.87 -19.30
CA GLN A 147 1.31 -1.93 -20.30
C GLN A 147 2.02 -1.40 -21.55
N LEU A 148 1.59 -0.24 -22.07
CA LEU A 148 2.24 0.46 -23.18
C LEU A 148 3.69 0.81 -22.86
N TYR A 149 3.96 1.34 -21.67
CA TYR A 149 5.31 1.67 -21.22
C TYR A 149 6.24 0.45 -21.18
N CYS A 150 5.76 -0.68 -20.65
CA CYS A 150 6.52 -1.92 -20.52
C CYS A 150 6.75 -2.61 -21.87
N ALA A 151 5.73 -2.61 -22.74
CA ALA A 151 5.81 -3.19 -24.08
C ALA A 151 6.61 -2.31 -25.05
N GLY A 152 6.61 -0.99 -24.84
CA GLY A 152 7.08 -0.02 -25.82
C GLY A 152 6.16 0.11 -27.04
N ALA A 153 4.89 -0.26 -26.87
CA ALA A 153 3.86 -0.15 -27.89
C ALA A 153 3.32 1.28 -27.99
N GLU A 154 2.80 1.65 -29.16
CA GLU A 154 2.30 3.00 -29.45
C GLU A 154 0.85 3.18 -28.97
N ARG A 155 0.06 2.11 -29.01
CA ARG A 155 -1.36 2.13 -28.66
C ARG A 155 -1.87 0.82 -28.09
N ALA A 156 -3.04 0.86 -27.49
CA ALA A 156 -3.77 -0.29 -27.00
C ALA A 156 -5.23 -0.22 -27.44
N ARG A 157 -5.84 -1.38 -27.67
CA ARG A 157 -7.29 -1.55 -27.75
C ARG A 157 -7.78 -1.97 -26.37
N PHE A 158 -8.57 -1.12 -25.72
CA PHE A 158 -9.28 -1.49 -24.50
C PHE A 158 -10.66 -2.00 -24.88
N ALA A 159 -10.88 -3.31 -24.74
CA ALA A 159 -12.07 -4.00 -25.22
C ALA A 159 -12.88 -4.60 -24.06
N VAL A 160 -14.17 -4.31 -24.02
CA VAL A 160 -15.12 -4.82 -23.03
C VAL A 160 -16.12 -5.72 -23.72
N PHE A 161 -16.22 -6.97 -23.25
CA PHE A 161 -17.02 -8.00 -23.89
C PHE A 161 -18.26 -8.34 -23.07
N HIS A 162 -19.37 -8.54 -23.79
CA HIS A 162 -20.58 -9.12 -23.26
C HIS A 162 -20.63 -10.59 -23.64
N ALA A 163 -20.86 -11.43 -22.62
CA ALA A 163 -20.95 -12.86 -22.79
C ALA A 163 -22.23 -13.40 -22.14
N GLU A 164 -22.95 -14.22 -22.89
CA GLU A 164 -24.10 -14.97 -22.41
C GLU A 164 -23.67 -16.41 -22.14
N GLY A 165 -23.74 -16.81 -20.86
CA GLY A 165 -23.16 -18.05 -20.37
C GLY A 165 -21.64 -18.07 -20.56
N GLY A 166 -21.18 -18.64 -21.68
CA GLY A 166 -19.77 -18.74 -22.05
C GLY A 166 -19.43 -18.28 -23.47
N ARG A 167 -20.41 -17.76 -24.22
CA ARG A 167 -20.22 -17.30 -25.60
C ARG A 167 -20.14 -15.79 -25.63
N ILE A 168 -19.16 -15.25 -26.35
CA ILE A 168 -19.07 -13.81 -26.62
C ILE A 168 -20.17 -13.45 -27.62
N VAL A 169 -20.98 -12.44 -27.28
CA VAL A 169 -22.11 -12.03 -28.10
C VAL A 169 -21.99 -10.60 -28.61
N ASP A 170 -21.25 -9.75 -27.89
CA ASP A 170 -21.08 -8.35 -28.25
C ASP A 170 -19.82 -7.75 -27.60
N MET A 171 -19.35 -6.61 -28.11
CA MET A 171 -18.17 -5.89 -27.62
C MET A 171 -18.29 -4.37 -27.85
N VAL A 172 -17.78 -3.59 -26.90
CA VAL A 172 -17.40 -2.18 -27.10
C VAL A 172 -15.91 -2.01 -26.86
N GLU A 173 -15.28 -1.10 -27.60
CA GLU A 173 -13.85 -0.82 -27.45
C GLU A 173 -13.52 0.66 -27.60
N CYS A 174 -12.35 1.04 -27.10
CA CYS A 174 -11.77 2.36 -27.32
C CYS A 174 -10.24 2.28 -27.44
N PRO A 175 -9.61 3.16 -28.23
CA PRO A 175 -8.17 3.23 -28.31
C PRO A 175 -7.59 3.95 -27.09
N VAL A 176 -6.41 3.52 -26.65
CA VAL A 176 -5.57 4.23 -25.67
C VAL A 176 -4.20 4.44 -26.29
N LEU A 177 -3.75 5.68 -26.40
CA LEU A 177 -2.42 6.00 -26.93
C LEU A 177 -1.41 6.09 -25.80
N ALA A 178 -0.15 5.78 -26.09
CA ALA A 178 0.94 6.00 -25.15
C ALA A 178 1.03 7.50 -24.80
N ASP A 179 1.02 7.81 -23.52
CA ASP A 179 1.12 9.17 -23.00
C ASP A 179 2.42 9.32 -22.19
N GLU A 180 3.38 10.08 -22.73
CA GLU A 180 4.70 10.26 -22.11
C GLU A 180 4.62 10.91 -20.71
N GLN A 181 3.69 11.84 -20.49
CA GLN A 181 3.53 12.50 -19.20
C GLN A 181 2.96 11.53 -18.17
N ALA A 182 1.97 10.72 -18.58
CA ALA A 182 1.44 9.65 -17.77
C ALA A 182 2.54 8.61 -17.43
N GLN A 183 3.36 8.26 -18.41
CA GLN A 183 4.46 7.32 -18.23
C GLN A 183 5.54 7.85 -17.28
N ALA A 184 5.87 9.14 -17.33
CA ALA A 184 6.74 9.75 -16.33
C ALA A 184 6.11 9.70 -14.92
N ARG A 185 4.80 9.96 -14.81
CA ARG A 185 4.08 9.90 -13.53
C ARG A 185 4.01 8.49 -12.95
N LEU A 186 3.80 7.45 -13.77
CA LEU A 186 3.78 6.08 -13.28
C LEU A 186 5.18 5.60 -12.86
N GLU A 187 6.24 6.03 -13.57
CA GLU A 187 7.61 5.76 -13.14
C GLU A 187 7.90 6.38 -11.77
N GLN A 188 7.50 7.64 -11.57
CA GLN A 188 7.65 8.33 -10.29
C GLN A 188 6.86 7.64 -9.18
N ALA A 189 5.60 7.27 -9.43
CA ALA A 189 4.77 6.59 -8.43
C ALA A 189 5.42 5.27 -7.94
N TRP A 190 5.99 4.49 -8.86
CA TRP A 190 6.73 3.29 -8.48
C TRP A 190 8.06 3.60 -7.79
N ALA A 191 8.78 4.63 -8.23
CA ALA A 191 10.03 5.06 -7.60
C ALA A 191 9.83 5.53 -6.15
N ASP A 192 8.72 6.21 -5.85
CA ASP A 192 8.34 6.62 -4.50
C ASP A 192 7.92 5.44 -3.63
N PHE A 193 7.33 4.41 -4.24
CA PHE A 193 6.86 3.22 -3.53
C PHE A 193 7.98 2.22 -3.19
N PHE A 194 8.94 2.02 -4.10
CA PHE A 194 9.96 0.98 -3.93
C PHE A 194 10.80 1.09 -2.65
N PRO A 195 11.21 2.28 -2.14
CA PRO A 195 11.91 2.39 -0.86
C PRO A 195 11.15 1.75 0.31
N TRP A 196 9.82 1.93 0.39
CA TRP A 196 8.98 1.30 1.41
C TRP A 196 8.96 -0.22 1.28
N LEU A 197 8.87 -0.72 0.04
CA LEU A 197 8.90 -2.15 -0.22
C LEU A 197 10.28 -2.76 0.11
N ASP A 198 11.36 -2.06 -0.20
CA ASP A 198 12.73 -2.55 -0.02
C ASP A 198 13.17 -2.52 1.45
N ALA A 199 12.73 -1.52 2.20
CA ALA A 199 12.97 -1.42 3.64
C ALA A 199 12.05 -2.32 4.48
N ASP A 200 11.03 -2.94 3.86
CA ASP A 200 9.92 -3.60 4.57
C ASP A 200 9.25 -2.68 5.62
N GLU A 201 9.13 -1.39 5.27
CA GLU A 201 8.49 -0.36 6.10
C GLU A 201 7.17 0.09 5.44
N PRO A 202 6.06 0.17 6.19
CA PRO A 202 4.78 0.55 5.61
C PRO A 202 4.79 2.03 5.18
N PRO A 203 4.28 2.37 3.99
CA PRO A 203 4.04 3.77 3.64
C PRO A 203 3.01 4.38 4.60
N PRO A 204 3.00 5.72 4.77
CA PRO A 204 2.01 6.40 5.61
C PRO A 204 0.58 6.03 5.21
N PRO A 205 -0.31 5.72 6.17
CA PRO A 205 -1.69 5.42 5.87
C PRO A 205 -2.40 6.64 5.30
N LEU A 206 -3.23 6.43 4.29
CA LEU A 206 -4.16 7.41 3.76
C LEU A 206 -5.50 7.34 4.49
N GLU A 207 -6.33 8.39 4.36
CA GLU A 207 -7.66 8.42 4.98
C GLU A 207 -8.53 7.21 4.59
N GLY A 208 -8.39 6.74 3.34
CA GLY A 208 -9.07 5.55 2.83
C GLY A 208 -8.63 4.21 3.44
N ASP A 209 -7.51 4.17 4.18
CA ASP A 209 -7.04 2.97 4.89
C ASP A 209 -7.80 2.74 6.21
N ALA A 210 -8.41 3.78 6.77
CA ALA A 210 -9.16 3.68 8.01
C ALA A 210 -10.52 3.01 7.77
N ARG A 211 -10.75 1.86 8.42
CA ARG A 211 -12.09 1.25 8.46
C ARG A 211 -12.98 2.02 9.44
N ARG A 212 -13.99 2.70 8.91
CA ARG A 212 -15.06 3.28 9.73
C ARG A 212 -15.91 2.18 10.36
N ARG A 213 -16.10 2.26 11.68
CA ARG A 213 -16.94 1.34 12.46
C ARG A 213 -17.91 2.14 13.32
N ASP A 214 -19.19 1.99 13.02
CA ASP A 214 -20.28 2.64 13.75
C ASP A 214 -21.21 1.61 14.44
N ASP A 215 -20.81 0.34 14.42
CA ASP A 215 -21.54 -0.76 15.06
C ASP A 215 -21.60 -0.61 16.58
N ARG A 216 -22.64 -1.20 17.19
CA ARG A 216 -22.87 -1.10 18.64
C ARG A 216 -21.67 -1.59 19.45
N ALA A 217 -21.05 -2.69 19.06
CA ALA A 217 -19.92 -3.25 19.80
C ALA A 217 -18.74 -2.26 19.83
N TRP A 218 -18.43 -1.60 18.70
CA TRP A 218 -17.42 -0.55 18.66
C TRP A 218 -17.78 0.64 19.55
N ARG A 219 -19.03 1.15 19.47
CA ARG A 219 -19.49 2.28 20.27
C ARG A 219 -19.43 2.00 21.78
N ASP A 220 -19.88 0.81 22.21
CA ASP A 220 -19.84 0.40 23.61
C ASP A 220 -18.40 0.30 24.12
N ALA A 221 -17.47 -0.22 23.31
CA ALA A 221 -16.05 -0.29 23.66
C ALA A 221 -15.42 1.12 23.80
N VAL A 222 -15.75 2.03 22.87
CA VAL A 222 -15.29 3.44 22.93
C VAL A 222 -15.78 4.13 24.19
N SER A 223 -17.06 3.97 24.56
CA SER A 223 -17.61 4.57 25.78
C SER A 223 -16.89 4.09 27.04
N ARG A 224 -16.66 2.77 27.17
CA ARG A 224 -15.92 2.20 28.30
C ARG A 224 -14.48 2.69 28.36
N TRP A 225 -13.80 2.76 27.21
CA TRP A 225 -12.44 3.27 27.14
C TRP A 225 -12.36 4.73 27.58
N LYS A 226 -13.30 5.58 27.14
CA LYS A 226 -13.36 7.00 27.54
C LYS A 226 -13.59 7.16 29.04
N GLU A 227 -14.51 6.40 29.62
CA GLU A 227 -14.77 6.41 31.06
C GLU A 227 -13.53 5.96 31.86
N ALA A 228 -12.94 4.82 31.50
CA ALA A 228 -11.73 4.33 32.15
C ALA A 228 -10.57 5.33 32.02
N ARG A 229 -10.43 5.99 30.87
CA ARG A 229 -9.40 7.00 30.65
C ARG A 229 -9.61 8.23 31.53
N HIS A 230 -10.85 8.67 31.68
CA HIS A 230 -11.20 9.78 32.56
C HIS A 230 -10.82 9.49 34.02
N TRP A 231 -11.18 8.31 34.53
CA TRP A 231 -10.80 7.90 35.89
C TRP A 231 -9.29 7.75 36.06
N LEU A 232 -8.59 7.21 35.06
CA LEU A 232 -7.13 7.11 35.07
C LEU A 232 -6.46 8.48 35.16
N ASP A 233 -6.97 9.47 34.41
CA ASP A 233 -6.41 10.81 34.42
C ASP A 233 -6.72 11.54 35.75
N GLN A 234 -7.90 11.35 36.35
CA GLN A 234 -8.20 11.86 37.71
C GLN A 234 -7.30 11.21 38.78
N ALA A 235 -7.17 9.89 38.76
CA ALA A 235 -6.34 9.17 39.74
C ALA A 235 -4.87 9.58 39.65
N ARG A 236 -4.37 9.83 38.43
CA ARG A 236 -3.03 10.40 38.21
C ARG A 236 -2.87 11.79 38.80
N GLN A 237 -3.87 12.67 38.65
CA GLN A 237 -3.83 14.00 39.25
C GLN A 237 -3.82 13.92 40.78
N ALA A 238 -4.69 13.09 41.35
CA ALA A 238 -4.74 12.86 42.80
C ALA A 238 -3.44 12.26 43.34
N GLU A 239 -2.82 11.29 42.65
CA GLU A 239 -1.51 10.76 43.02
C GLU A 239 -0.43 11.83 42.98
N GLN A 240 -0.39 12.67 41.94
CA GLN A 240 0.58 13.76 41.84
C GLN A 240 0.40 14.81 42.94
N GLU A 241 -0.84 15.10 43.35
CA GLU A 241 -1.15 15.95 44.50
C GLU A 241 -0.68 15.33 45.81
N ALA A 242 -1.04 14.07 46.08
CA ALA A 242 -0.60 13.36 47.27
C ALA A 242 0.93 13.24 47.34
N ARG A 243 1.57 12.94 46.21
CA ARG A 243 3.03 12.90 46.06
C ARG A 243 3.65 14.25 46.39
N ARG A 244 3.14 15.36 45.85
CA ARG A 244 3.63 16.71 46.17
C ARG A 244 3.49 17.02 47.67
N ALA A 245 2.36 16.66 48.28
CA ALA A 245 2.15 16.85 49.71
C ALA A 245 3.14 16.03 50.56
N LEU A 246 3.38 14.76 50.20
CA LEU A 246 4.37 13.90 50.89
C LEU A 246 5.79 14.46 50.77
N LEU A 247 6.19 14.89 49.57
CA LEU A 247 7.51 15.49 49.38
C LEU A 247 7.66 16.82 50.13
N GLY A 248 6.60 17.63 50.19
CA GLY A 248 6.57 18.87 50.98
C GLY A 248 6.76 18.60 52.48
N GLN A 249 6.13 17.56 53.02
CA GLN A 249 6.29 17.16 54.42
C GLN A 249 7.67 16.52 54.70
N ALA A 250 8.23 15.76 53.76
CA ALA A 250 9.56 15.16 53.90
C ALA A 250 10.69 16.21 53.82
N GLY A 251 10.45 17.33 53.15
CA GLY A 251 11.41 18.43 53.02
C GLY A 251 12.72 18.00 52.35
N ASP A 252 13.84 18.26 53.01
CA ASP A 252 15.18 17.96 52.53
C ASP A 252 15.74 16.62 53.05
N ARG A 253 14.90 15.78 53.66
CA ARG A 253 15.34 14.49 54.23
C ARG A 253 14.62 13.30 53.60
N SER A 254 15.23 12.13 53.74
CA SER A 254 14.52 10.87 53.54
C SER A 254 13.64 10.60 54.77
N THR A 255 12.39 10.23 54.56
CA THR A 255 11.37 10.13 55.60
C THR A 255 10.62 8.80 55.50
N VAL A 256 10.28 8.22 56.65
CA VAL A 256 9.56 6.95 56.75
C VAL A 256 8.42 7.11 57.74
N GLY A 257 7.26 6.55 57.42
CA GLY A 257 6.11 6.53 58.32
C GLY A 257 4.87 5.95 57.64
N ALA A 258 3.94 5.42 58.44
CA ALA A 258 2.66 4.88 57.96
C ALA A 258 2.77 3.90 56.78
N GLY A 259 3.77 3.01 56.79
CA GLY A 259 3.99 2.02 55.72
C GLY A 259 4.58 2.58 54.43
N LEU A 260 5.05 3.83 54.42
CA LEU A 260 5.68 4.46 53.24
C LEU A 260 7.09 4.97 53.56
N ARG A 261 7.97 4.89 52.56
CA ARG A 261 9.31 5.49 52.57
C ARG A 261 9.50 6.45 51.42
N VAL A 262 9.84 7.70 51.73
CA VAL A 262 10.31 8.72 50.79
C VAL A 262 11.83 8.78 50.87
N THR A 263 12.52 8.37 49.80
CA THR A 263 13.99 8.37 49.73
C THR A 263 14.49 9.52 48.86
N ARG A 264 15.22 10.44 49.46
CA ARG A 264 15.95 11.51 48.75
C ARG A 264 17.32 10.98 48.32
N HIS A 265 17.64 11.09 47.03
CA HIS A 265 18.90 10.63 46.46
C HIS A 265 19.43 11.60 45.40
N TRP A 266 20.74 11.66 45.25
CA TRP A 266 21.39 12.50 44.24
C TRP A 266 21.38 11.78 42.89
N GLN A 267 20.82 12.43 41.87
CA GLN A 267 20.87 11.96 40.49
C GLN A 267 21.89 12.80 39.72
N LYS A 268 22.90 12.14 39.14
CA LYS A 268 23.82 12.78 38.18
C LYS A 268 23.01 13.34 37.01
N GLY A 269 23.38 14.52 36.53
CA GLY A 269 22.68 15.14 35.40
C GLY A 269 22.83 14.32 34.11
N ALA A 270 21.87 14.50 33.20
CA ALA A 270 21.92 13.88 31.89
C ALA A 270 23.03 14.50 31.04
N LEU A 271 23.54 13.72 30.07
CA LEU A 271 24.47 14.22 29.06
C LEU A 271 23.73 15.16 28.10
N ASP A 272 24.38 16.26 27.73
CA ASP A 272 23.88 17.17 26.70
C ASP A 272 24.18 16.61 25.31
N TRP A 273 23.27 15.75 24.85
CA TRP A 273 23.35 15.11 23.54
C TRP A 273 23.37 16.11 22.37
N GLY A 274 22.79 17.29 22.53
CA GLY A 274 22.81 18.33 21.49
C GLY A 274 24.20 18.90 21.27
N ARG A 275 24.95 19.13 22.36
CA ARG A 275 26.35 19.55 22.30
C ARG A 275 27.28 18.40 21.88
N LEU A 276 27.02 17.19 22.36
CA LEU A 276 27.77 15.98 21.99
C LEU A 276 27.67 15.65 20.49
N ALA A 277 26.52 15.87 19.86
CA ALA A 277 26.33 15.62 18.44
C ALA A 277 27.16 16.56 17.54
N GLN A 278 27.65 17.69 18.06
CA GLN A 278 28.47 18.66 17.32
C GLN A 278 29.96 18.35 17.37
N GLU A 279 30.42 17.57 18.36
CA GLU A 279 31.83 17.31 18.66
C GLU A 279 32.16 15.79 18.64
N LEU A 280 31.45 15.00 17.83
CA LEU A 280 31.49 13.52 17.81
C LEU A 280 32.92 12.95 17.59
N ASP A 281 33.58 12.60 18.69
CA ASP A 281 34.78 11.75 18.76
C ASP A 281 34.49 10.54 19.68
N PRO A 282 34.64 9.29 19.21
CA PRO A 282 34.43 8.07 20.00
C PRO A 282 35.30 7.93 21.25
N SER A 283 36.39 8.70 21.37
CA SER A 283 37.33 8.67 22.50
C SER A 283 37.17 9.84 23.49
N MET A 284 36.16 10.69 23.26
CA MET A 284 35.93 11.92 24.03
C MET A 284 35.43 11.66 25.45
N ASP A 285 35.96 12.42 26.41
CA ASP A 285 35.43 12.46 27.78
C ASP A 285 34.04 13.12 27.79
N LEU A 286 33.05 12.38 28.28
CA LEU A 286 31.65 12.79 28.28
C LEU A 286 31.28 13.64 29.51
N GLU A 287 32.10 13.64 30.56
CA GLU A 287 31.79 14.35 31.81
C GLU A 287 31.65 15.88 31.67
N PRO A 288 32.45 16.59 30.84
CA PRO A 288 32.26 18.03 30.59
C PRO A 288 30.91 18.39 29.94
N PHE A 289 30.24 17.42 29.31
CA PHE A 289 28.94 17.60 28.67
C PHE A 289 27.77 17.23 29.59
N ARG A 290 28.06 16.84 30.83
CA ARG A 290 27.04 16.48 31.80
C ARG A 290 26.41 17.73 32.41
N LYS A 291 25.08 17.79 32.39
CA LYS A 291 24.32 18.85 33.07
C LYS A 291 24.50 18.76 34.59
N PRO A 292 24.28 19.84 35.36
CA PRO A 292 24.29 19.79 36.81
C PRO A 292 23.37 18.69 37.34
N GLY A 293 23.85 17.95 38.36
CA GLY A 293 23.04 16.96 39.05
C GLY A 293 21.89 17.59 39.83
N SER A 294 20.92 16.76 40.22
CA SER A 294 19.78 17.22 41.01
C SER A 294 19.36 16.18 42.03
N TRP A 295 18.81 16.66 43.15
CA TRP A 295 18.15 15.78 44.12
C TRP A 295 16.84 15.27 43.54
N ARG A 296 16.62 13.96 43.68
CA ARG A 296 15.38 13.27 43.31
C ARG A 296 14.80 12.53 44.50
N TYR A 297 13.51 12.25 44.41
CA TYR A 297 12.77 11.54 45.42
C TYR A 297 12.11 10.29 44.82
N ARG A 298 12.29 9.16 45.50
CA ARG A 298 11.60 7.89 45.24
C ARG A 298 10.65 7.61 46.39
N ILE A 299 9.43 7.20 46.09
CA ILE A 299 8.44 6.74 47.08
C ILE A 299 8.29 5.24 46.91
N SER A 300 8.31 4.50 48.01
CA SER A 300 8.10 3.05 48.04
C SER A 300 7.21 2.68 49.23
N GLU A 301 6.27 1.78 49.00
CA GLU A 301 5.54 1.09 50.08
C GLU A 301 6.49 0.17 50.83
N GLN A 302 6.27 0.06 52.13
CA GLN A 302 6.95 -0.90 53.00
C GLN A 302 5.92 -1.93 53.43
N ASP A 303 6.27 -3.20 53.24
CA ASP A 303 5.52 -4.35 53.75
C ASP A 303 5.38 -4.29 55.29
#